data_AF-A0A0U2MAX9-F1
#
_entry.id   AF-A0A0U2MAX9-F1
#
_cell.length_a   1.000
_cell.length_b   1.000
_cell.length_c   1.000
_cell.angle_alpha   90.00
_cell.angle_beta   90.00
_cell.angle_gamma   90.00
#
_symmetry.space_group_name_H-M   'P 1'
#
loop_
_entity.id
_entity.type
_entity.pdbx_description
1 polymer ?
#
loop_
_entity_poly.entity_id
_entity_poly.type
_entity_poly.pdbx_seq_one_letter_code
_entity_poly.pdbx_strand_id
1 'polypeptide(L)'
;MIEDIEEHVDITEEKVDDEEEFAEDDLEIIDTDAETFGNDNVNEASLTDVTPSYILSLFGWYSKLLQLRDALKRDLESSNGIEKELVNHELSEVEKEIGYVLWRIYEGLKTYRSTCNKQCGECPLEVVCKKFSQLSAPPRRKGSSEPWLIPILLKRYLIE
;
A
#
# COMPACT_ATOMS: atom_id res chain seq x y z
N MET A 1 -15.00 49.61 44.30
CA MET A 1 -16.26 48.85 44.21
C MET A 1 -16.76 49.11 42.82
N ILE A 2 -16.52 48.15 41.92
CA ILE A 2 -16.94 48.22 40.52
C ILE A 2 -18.01 47.15 40.43
N GLU A 3 -19.21 47.58 40.07
CA GLU A 3 -20.43 46.78 39.99
C GLU A 3 -20.41 45.97 38.69
N ASP A 4 -20.77 44.69 38.81
CA ASP A 4 -20.85 43.71 37.74
C ASP A 4 -21.97 44.05 36.74
N ILE A 5 -21.67 43.97 35.45
CA ILE A 5 -22.67 43.95 34.38
C ILE A 5 -22.61 42.55 33.75
N GLU A 6 -23.60 41.72 34.08
CA GLU A 6 -23.91 40.47 33.40
C GLU A 6 -24.50 40.78 32.02
N GLU A 7 -23.68 40.64 30.98
CA GLU A 7 -24.14 40.67 29.60
C GLU A 7 -24.70 39.29 29.23
N HIS A 8 -26.02 39.20 29.15
CA HIS A 8 -26.73 38.05 28.58
C HIS A 8 -26.67 38.15 27.05
N VAL A 9 -25.86 37.30 26.42
CA VAL A 9 -25.86 37.13 24.96
C VAL A 9 -26.96 36.13 24.61
N ASP A 10 -28.07 36.66 24.09
CA ASP A 10 -29.11 35.90 23.39
C ASP A 10 -28.51 35.34 22.09
N ILE A 11 -28.25 34.04 22.04
CA ILE A 11 -27.96 33.34 20.79
C ILE A 11 -29.32 32.97 20.18
N THR A 12 -29.76 33.76 19.21
CA THR A 12 -30.88 33.39 18.36
C THR A 12 -30.41 32.33 17.35
N GLU A 13 -31.07 31.18 17.35
CA GLU A 13 -30.86 30.10 16.38
C GLU A 13 -31.22 30.60 14.97
N GLU A 14 -30.21 30.97 14.18
CA GLU A 14 -30.34 31.15 12.75
C GLU A 14 -30.34 29.76 12.09
N LYS A 15 -31.53 29.29 11.73
CA LYS A 15 -31.70 28.09 10.88
C LYS A 15 -31.27 28.45 9.46
N VAL A 16 -30.10 27.95 9.06
CA VAL A 16 -29.69 27.94 7.66
C VAL A 16 -30.22 26.64 7.06
N ASP A 17 -31.36 26.74 6.38
CA ASP A 17 -31.81 25.76 5.39
C ASP A 17 -31.01 26.03 4.10
N ASP A 18 -29.92 25.28 3.90
CA ASP A 18 -29.28 25.18 2.59
C ASP A 18 -29.61 23.79 2.02
N GLU A 19 -30.76 23.72 1.34
CA GLU A 19 -31.02 22.72 0.31
C GLU A 19 -30.11 23.04 -0.90
N GLU A 20 -28.87 22.56 -0.84
CA GLU A 20 -27.98 22.55 -2.01
C GLU A 20 -28.31 21.33 -2.87
N GLU A 21 -29.29 21.52 -3.76
CA GLU A 21 -29.58 20.65 -4.90
C GLU A 21 -28.45 20.80 -5.92
N PHE A 22 -27.37 20.04 -5.75
CA PHE A 22 -26.37 19.90 -6.82
C PHE A 22 -26.89 18.91 -7.85
N ALA A 23 -27.13 19.46 -9.04
CA ALA A 23 -27.40 18.75 -10.27
C ALA A 23 -26.48 17.52 -10.42
N GLU A 24 -27.09 16.40 -10.78
CA GLU A 24 -26.41 15.23 -11.30
C GLU A 24 -25.64 15.65 -12.57
N ASP A 25 -24.37 16.04 -12.40
CA ASP A 25 -23.45 16.10 -13.51
C ASP A 25 -23.19 14.65 -13.93
N ASP A 26 -23.65 14.35 -15.15
CA ASP A 26 -23.32 13.16 -15.92
C ASP A 26 -21.81 12.92 -15.89
N LEU A 27 -21.34 12.16 -14.90
CA LEU A 27 -20.06 11.50 -14.96
C LEU A 27 -20.17 10.46 -16.07
N GLU A 28 -19.83 10.88 -17.29
CA GLU A 28 -19.39 9.96 -18.34
C GLU A 28 -18.35 9.04 -17.71
N ILE A 29 -18.78 7.79 -17.47
CA ILE A 29 -17.88 6.70 -17.14
C ILE A 29 -16.95 6.59 -18.34
N ILE A 30 -15.74 7.11 -18.19
CA ILE A 30 -14.68 6.90 -19.18
C ILE A 30 -14.53 5.39 -19.27
N ASP A 31 -14.89 4.84 -20.42
CA ASP A 31 -14.59 3.47 -20.83
C ASP A 31 -13.07 3.38 -21.05
N THR A 32 -12.31 3.51 -19.97
CA THR A 32 -10.94 3.03 -19.96
C THR A 32 -11.06 1.54 -19.98
N ASP A 33 -10.64 0.91 -21.08
CA ASP A 33 -10.27 -0.50 -21.16
C ASP A 33 -9.51 -0.86 -19.89
N ALA A 34 -10.26 -1.31 -18.89
CA ALA A 34 -9.76 -1.96 -17.71
C ALA A 34 -9.35 -3.34 -18.23
N GLU A 35 -8.22 -3.39 -18.93
CA GLU A 35 -7.39 -4.58 -18.93
C GLU A 35 -7.34 -5.01 -17.48
N THR A 36 -7.95 -6.17 -17.28
CA THR A 36 -8.41 -6.74 -16.05
C THR A 36 -7.32 -6.62 -14.98
N PHE A 37 -7.31 -5.52 -14.22
CA PHE A 37 -6.56 -5.46 -12.98
C PHE A 37 -7.25 -6.47 -12.10
N GLY A 38 -6.64 -7.67 -12.03
CA GLY A 38 -7.18 -8.84 -11.38
C GLY A 38 -7.82 -8.43 -10.07
N ASN A 39 -9.16 -8.40 -10.09
CA ASN A 39 -9.97 -8.35 -8.89
C ASN A 39 -9.97 -9.77 -8.31
N ASP A 40 -8.76 -10.25 -8.01
CA ASP A 40 -8.59 -11.42 -7.20
C ASP A 40 -8.91 -10.97 -5.79
N ASN A 41 -10.14 -11.28 -5.37
CA ASN A 41 -10.42 -11.57 -3.98
C ASN A 41 -9.15 -12.18 -3.38
N VAL A 42 -8.53 -11.46 -2.44
CA VAL A 42 -7.33 -11.91 -1.70
C VAL A 42 -7.74 -13.05 -0.78
N ASN A 43 -8.17 -14.16 -1.37
CA ASN A 43 -7.88 -15.46 -0.84
C ASN A 43 -6.37 -15.47 -0.65
N GLU A 44 -5.89 -15.92 0.52
CA GLU A 44 -4.53 -16.41 0.67
C GLU A 44 -4.28 -17.35 -0.51
N ALA A 45 -3.72 -16.83 -1.60
CA ALA A 45 -3.51 -17.59 -2.80
C ALA A 45 -2.63 -18.75 -2.36
N SER A 46 -3.26 -19.93 -2.36
CA SER A 46 -2.64 -21.20 -2.09
C SER A 46 -1.29 -21.17 -2.79
N LEU A 47 -0.20 -21.37 -2.05
CA LEU A 47 1.19 -21.34 -2.53
C LEU A 47 1.49 -22.45 -3.56
N THR A 48 0.46 -23.02 -4.19
CA THR A 48 0.52 -24.18 -5.08
C THR A 48 1.11 -23.85 -6.45
N ASP A 49 1.05 -22.59 -6.91
CA ASP A 49 1.59 -22.19 -8.23
C ASP A 49 2.69 -21.11 -8.12
N VAL A 50 3.71 -21.37 -7.31
CA VAL A 50 4.90 -20.50 -7.26
C VAL A 50 5.81 -20.77 -8.46
N THR A 51 5.71 -19.95 -9.49
CA THR A 51 6.57 -19.97 -10.69
C THR A 51 7.73 -18.96 -10.57
N PRO A 52 8.83 -19.13 -11.33
CA PRO A 52 9.89 -18.12 -11.39
C PRO A 52 9.36 -16.74 -11.81
N SER A 53 8.44 -16.67 -12.77
CA SER A 53 7.85 -15.42 -13.24
C SER A 53 7.08 -14.69 -12.15
N TYR A 54 6.34 -15.43 -11.30
CA TYR A 54 5.66 -14.86 -10.15
C TYR A 54 6.65 -14.31 -9.11
N ILE A 55 7.73 -15.03 -8.82
CA ILE A 55 8.78 -14.52 -7.90
C ILE A 55 9.43 -13.26 -8.47
N LEU A 56 9.70 -13.23 -9.78
CA LEU A 56 10.28 -12.06 -10.46
C LEU A 56 9.34 -10.85 -10.45
N SER A 57 8.02 -11.04 -10.63
CA SER A 57 7.06 -9.94 -10.54
C SER A 57 7.01 -9.33 -9.13
N LEU A 58 7.16 -10.15 -8.08
CA LEU A 58 7.28 -9.66 -6.71
C LEU A 58 8.54 -8.80 -6.49
N PHE A 59 9.67 -9.13 -7.14
CA PHE A 59 10.86 -8.28 -7.11
C PHE A 59 10.61 -6.93 -7.81
N GLY A 60 9.91 -6.93 -8.94
CA GLY A 60 9.50 -5.71 -9.62
C GLY A 60 8.61 -4.84 -8.73
N TRP A 61 7.61 -5.45 -8.09
CA TRP A 61 6.73 -4.77 -7.14
C TRP A 61 7.49 -4.22 -5.93
N TYR A 62 8.40 -5.01 -5.34
CA TYR A 62 9.26 -4.56 -4.26
C TYR A 62 10.09 -3.32 -4.64
N SER A 63 10.61 -3.26 -5.87
CA SER A 63 11.34 -2.08 -6.34
C SER A 63 10.46 -0.82 -6.38
N LYS A 64 9.21 -0.92 -6.84
CA LYS A 64 8.26 0.21 -6.84
C LYS A 64 7.96 0.68 -5.43
N LEU A 65 7.75 -0.24 -4.49
CA LEU A 65 7.51 0.08 -3.09
C LEU A 65 8.70 0.81 -2.44
N LEU A 66 9.94 0.44 -2.78
CA LEU A 66 11.12 1.16 -2.30
C LEU A 66 11.18 2.59 -2.83
N GLN A 67 10.89 2.79 -4.12
CA GLN A 67 10.80 4.13 -4.72
C GLN A 67 9.73 4.98 -4.02
N LEU A 68 8.57 4.37 -3.74
CA LEU A 68 7.46 5.02 -3.06
C LEU A 68 7.82 5.40 -1.61
N ARG A 69 8.44 4.49 -0.87
CA ARG A 69 8.95 4.75 0.49
C ARG A 69 9.92 5.93 0.51
N ASP A 70 10.84 5.96 -0.45
CA ASP A 70 11.86 7.01 -0.51
C ASP A 70 11.24 8.36 -0.92
N ALA A 71 10.19 8.37 -1.74
CA ALA A 71 9.41 9.57 -2.03
C ALA A 71 8.65 10.09 -0.79
N LEU A 72 7.94 9.21 -0.08
CA LEU A 72 7.23 9.56 1.16
C LEU A 72 8.18 10.07 2.25
N LYS A 73 9.39 9.51 2.35
CA LYS A 73 10.41 10.01 3.29
C LYS A 73 10.83 11.44 2.98
N ARG A 74 11.01 11.78 1.70
CA ARG A 74 11.30 13.16 1.29
C ARG A 74 10.14 14.09 1.62
N ASP A 75 8.91 13.68 1.35
CA ASP A 75 7.73 14.49 1.66
C ASP A 75 7.57 14.69 3.16
N LEU A 76 7.88 13.67 3.96
CA LEU A 76 7.83 13.75 5.42
C LEU A 76 8.81 14.79 5.98
N GLU A 77 9.97 14.97 5.35
CA GLU A 77 10.95 15.99 5.73
C GLU A 77 10.45 17.41 5.48
N SER A 78 9.59 17.60 4.46
CA SER A 78 8.99 18.90 4.13
C SER A 78 7.61 19.16 4.77
N SER A 79 6.97 18.13 5.32
CA SER A 79 5.58 18.20 5.84
C SER A 79 5.46 18.84 7.22
N ASN A 80 4.36 19.56 7.47
CA ASN A 80 4.05 20.16 8.77
C ASN A 80 2.61 19.86 9.25
N GLY A 81 2.42 19.76 10.57
CA GLY A 81 1.09 19.56 11.17
C GLY A 81 0.40 18.28 10.69
N ILE A 82 -0.85 18.42 10.23
CA ILE A 82 -1.72 17.32 9.78
C ILE A 82 -1.13 16.56 8.59
N GLU A 83 -0.47 17.27 7.67
CA GLU A 83 0.18 16.67 6.50
C GLU A 83 1.23 15.63 6.91
N LYS A 84 1.97 15.93 7.98
CA LYS A 84 2.99 15.02 8.52
C LYS A 84 2.39 13.74 9.10
N GLU A 85 1.21 13.82 9.69
CA GLU A 85 0.50 12.63 10.21
C GLU A 85 0.02 11.74 9.08
N LEU A 86 -0.54 12.35 8.01
CA LEU A 86 -0.95 11.62 6.81
C LEU A 86 0.23 10.92 6.13
N VAL A 87 1.33 11.63 5.88
CA VAL A 87 2.52 11.04 5.23
C VAL A 87 3.13 9.93 6.09
N ASN A 88 3.11 10.06 7.43
CA ASN A 88 3.54 8.99 8.33
C ASN A 88 2.65 7.75 8.23
N HIS A 89 1.33 7.92 8.15
CA HIS A 89 0.39 6.81 7.95
C HIS A 89 0.66 6.09 6.63
N GLU A 90 0.78 6.84 5.54
CA GLU A 90 1.10 6.30 4.21
C GLU A 90 2.44 5.57 4.19
N LEU A 91 3.47 6.14 4.82
CA LEU A 91 4.78 5.49 4.95
C LEU A 91 4.68 4.18 5.74
N SER A 92 3.90 4.16 6.81
CA SER A 92 3.63 2.95 7.60
C SER A 92 2.94 1.86 6.77
N GLU A 93 1.94 2.22 5.97
CA GLU A 93 1.27 1.27 5.07
C GLU A 93 2.21 0.72 3.99
N VAL A 94 3.07 1.57 3.42
CA VAL A 94 4.11 1.13 2.45
C VAL A 94 5.13 0.20 3.10
N GLU A 95 5.58 0.48 4.32
CA GLU A 95 6.52 -0.40 5.04
C GLU A 95 5.90 -1.75 5.40
N LYS A 96 4.61 -1.79 5.75
CA LYS A 96 3.86 -3.04 5.93
C LYS A 96 3.79 -3.85 4.65
N GLU A 97 3.51 -3.20 3.52
CA GLU A 97 3.45 -3.87 2.21
C GLU A 97 4.82 -4.39 1.79
N ILE A 98 5.89 -3.61 2.00
CA ILE A 98 7.28 -4.06 1.81
C ILE A 98 7.55 -5.35 2.59
N GLY A 99 7.21 -5.39 3.88
CA GLY A 99 7.38 -6.57 4.72
C GLY A 99 6.59 -7.77 4.19
N TYR A 100 5.36 -7.55 3.74
CA TYR A 100 4.51 -8.58 3.16
C TYR A 100 5.10 -9.17 1.87
N VAL A 101 5.56 -8.32 0.95
CA VAL A 101 6.17 -8.74 -0.32
C VAL A 101 7.47 -9.50 -0.08
N LEU A 102 8.33 -9.02 0.83
CA LEU A 102 9.55 -9.74 1.20
C LEU A 102 9.24 -11.13 1.78
N TRP A 103 8.21 -11.23 2.63
CA TRP A 103 7.76 -12.52 3.15
C TRP A 103 7.26 -13.45 2.05
N ARG A 104 6.48 -12.93 1.07
CA ARG A 104 6.01 -13.70 -0.10
C ARG A 104 7.16 -14.16 -1.00
N ILE A 105 8.17 -13.31 -1.24
CA ILE A 105 9.38 -13.68 -1.99
C ILE A 105 10.11 -14.81 -1.25
N TYR A 106 10.29 -14.68 0.07
CA TYR A 106 10.96 -15.70 0.88
C TYR A 106 10.24 -17.05 0.84
N GLU A 107 8.93 -17.08 1.12
CA GLU A 107 8.15 -18.32 1.06
C GLU A 107 8.09 -18.88 -0.37
N GLY A 108 8.01 -18.01 -1.37
CA GLY A 108 8.07 -18.41 -2.78
C GLY A 108 9.39 -19.11 -3.13
N LEU A 109 10.53 -18.51 -2.80
CA LEU A 109 11.86 -19.10 -3.03
C LEU A 109 12.06 -20.40 -2.25
N LYS A 110 11.53 -20.49 -1.02
CA LYS A 110 11.59 -21.71 -0.20
C LYS A 110 10.77 -22.85 -0.82
N THR A 111 9.53 -22.57 -1.23
CA THR A 111 8.66 -23.53 -1.93
C THR A 111 9.28 -23.96 -3.24
N TYR A 112 9.72 -23.00 -4.07
CA TYR A 112 10.36 -23.25 -5.35
C TYR A 112 11.62 -24.11 -5.20
N ARG A 113 12.48 -23.83 -4.21
CA ARG A 113 13.65 -24.67 -3.90
C ARG A 113 13.25 -26.09 -3.52
N SER A 114 12.21 -26.28 -2.70
CA SER A 114 11.76 -27.61 -2.30
C SER A 114 11.31 -28.46 -3.50
N THR A 115 10.73 -27.80 -4.52
CA THR A 115 10.34 -28.41 -5.80
C THR A 115 11.53 -28.61 -6.73
N CYS A 116 12.47 -27.67 -6.76
CA CYS A 116 13.66 -27.66 -7.61
C CYS A 116 14.79 -28.58 -7.12
N ASN A 117 14.78 -28.99 -5.83
CA ASN A 117 15.76 -29.85 -5.18
C ASN A 117 15.92 -31.26 -5.80
N LYS A 118 15.16 -31.61 -6.84
CA LYS A 118 15.38 -32.83 -7.62
C LYS A 118 16.46 -32.69 -8.70
N GLN A 119 16.78 -31.48 -9.16
CA GLN A 119 17.82 -31.21 -10.18
C GLN A 119 18.38 -29.77 -10.02
N CYS A 120 19.22 -29.55 -8.99
CA CYS A 120 19.76 -28.23 -8.67
C CYS A 120 20.63 -27.58 -9.76
N GLY A 121 21.07 -28.32 -10.78
CA GLY A 121 21.86 -27.78 -11.90
C GLY A 121 21.05 -27.03 -12.96
N GLU A 122 19.71 -27.08 -12.89
CA GLU A 122 18.80 -26.48 -13.89
C GLU A 122 17.79 -25.52 -13.26
N CYS A 123 18.13 -24.90 -12.13
CA CYS A 123 17.20 -24.01 -11.43
C CYS A 123 17.33 -22.56 -11.96
N PRO A 124 16.35 -22.01 -12.71
CA PRO A 124 16.37 -20.63 -13.21
C PRO A 124 16.71 -19.55 -12.16
N LEU A 125 16.39 -19.82 -10.89
CA LEU A 125 16.62 -18.90 -9.77
C LEU A 125 17.72 -19.38 -8.81
N GLU A 126 18.63 -20.28 -9.21
CA GLU A 126 19.65 -20.87 -8.33
C GLU A 126 20.44 -19.82 -7.53
N VAL A 127 20.93 -18.78 -8.22
CA VAL A 127 21.71 -17.68 -7.60
C VAL A 127 20.88 -16.93 -6.56
N VAL A 128 19.61 -16.68 -6.86
CA VAL A 128 18.67 -15.98 -5.97
C VAL A 128 18.37 -16.87 -4.76
N CYS A 129 17.99 -18.13 -4.97
CA CYS A 129 17.74 -19.11 -3.93
C CYS A 129 18.94 -19.26 -2.97
N LYS A 130 20.17 -19.31 -3.50
CA LYS A 130 21.39 -19.45 -2.68
C LYS A 130 21.61 -18.25 -1.78
N LYS A 131 21.49 -17.02 -2.30
CA LYS A 131 21.61 -15.78 -1.51
C LYS A 131 20.50 -15.67 -0.46
N PHE A 132 19.26 -15.97 -0.83
CA PHE A 132 18.13 -15.87 0.08
C PHE A 132 18.12 -16.95 1.16
N SER A 133 18.70 -18.12 0.92
CA SER A 133 18.81 -19.18 1.93
C SER A 133 19.69 -18.82 3.14
N GLN A 134 20.50 -17.76 3.02
CA GLN A 134 21.35 -17.25 4.09
C GLN A 134 20.68 -16.15 4.90
N LEU A 135 19.51 -15.68 4.48
CA LEU A 135 18.76 -14.63 5.16
C LEU A 135 17.79 -15.23 6.18
N SER A 136 17.60 -14.54 7.29
CA SER A 136 16.51 -14.85 8.22
C SER A 136 15.15 -14.60 7.56
N ALA A 137 14.17 -15.43 7.89
CA ALA A 137 12.80 -15.26 7.41
C ALA A 137 12.27 -13.88 7.81
N PRO A 138 11.75 -13.08 6.86
CA PRO A 138 11.07 -11.83 7.19
C PRO A 138 9.88 -12.13 8.11
N PRO A 139 9.55 -11.22 9.05
CA PRO A 139 8.36 -11.39 9.86
C PRO A 139 7.13 -11.41 8.97
N ARG A 140 6.24 -12.39 9.16
CA ARG A 140 4.92 -12.38 8.53
C ARG A 140 4.19 -11.13 9.01
N ARG A 141 3.52 -10.44 8.08
CA ARG A 141 2.69 -9.27 8.37
C ARG A 141 1.76 -9.55 9.55
N LYS A 142 1.69 -8.61 10.48
CA LYS A 142 0.75 -8.60 11.60
C LYS A 142 -0.02 -7.27 11.60
N GLY A 143 -1.30 -7.33 11.95
CA GLY A 143 -2.16 -6.16 12.09
C GLY A 143 -2.88 -5.72 10.81
N SER A 144 -3.73 -4.71 10.98
CA SER A 144 -4.47 -4.09 9.88
C SER A 144 -3.52 -3.42 8.89
N SER A 145 -3.85 -3.52 7.60
CA SER A 145 -3.27 -2.67 6.57
C SER A 145 -4.30 -2.38 5.50
N GLU A 146 -4.00 -1.34 4.72
CA GLU A 146 -4.78 -0.76 3.66
C GLU A 146 -4.03 -0.97 2.34
N PRO A 147 -3.96 -2.21 1.80
CA PRO A 147 -3.18 -2.48 0.59
C PRO A 147 -3.72 -1.71 -0.63
N TRP A 148 -5.00 -1.31 -0.60
CA TRP A 148 -5.64 -0.47 -1.61
C TRP A 148 -5.06 0.95 -1.69
N LEU A 149 -4.34 1.41 -0.66
CA LEU A 149 -3.68 2.71 -0.65
C LEU A 149 -2.46 2.73 -1.58
N ILE A 150 -1.77 1.60 -1.74
CA ILE A 150 -0.51 1.52 -2.49
C ILE A 150 -0.68 1.92 -3.97
N PRO A 151 -1.67 1.42 -4.73
CA PRO A 151 -1.89 1.87 -6.11
C PRO A 151 -2.20 3.36 -6.23
N ILE A 152 -2.92 3.93 -5.25
CA ILE A 152 -3.24 5.37 -5.21
C ILE A 152 -1.95 6.17 -5.06
N LEU A 153 -1.10 5.75 -4.12
CA LEU A 153 0.18 6.39 -3.86
C LEU A 153 1.14 6.28 -5.06
N LEU A 154 1.23 5.11 -5.70
CA LEU A 154 2.06 4.95 -6.90
C LEU A 154 1.66 5.91 -8.02
N LYS A 155 0.35 6.08 -8.25
CA LYS A 155 -0.17 7.09 -9.20
C LYS A 155 0.20 8.51 -8.76
N ARG A 156 0.02 8.84 -7.48
CA ARG A 156 0.34 10.17 -6.93
C ARG A 156 1.80 10.56 -7.14
N TYR A 157 2.72 9.60 -7.02
CA TYR A 157 4.16 9.81 -7.20
C TYR A 157 4.68 9.49 -8.61
N LEU A 158 3.81 9.15 -9.56
CA LEU A 158 4.16 8.80 -10.94
C LEU A 158 5.21 7.65 -11.02
N ILE A 159 5.04 6.62 -10.19
CA ILE A 159 5.93 5.45 -10.15
C ILE A 159 5.30 4.32 -10.99
N GLU A 160 5.99 3.93 -12.05
CA GLU A 160 5.54 2.93 -13.04
C GLU A 160 5.95 1.49 -12.72
#